data_AF-A0A941RXQ8-F1
#
_entry.id   AF-A0A941RXQ8-F1
#
_cell.length_a   1.000
_cell.length_b   1.000
_cell.length_c   1.000
_cell.angle_alpha   90.00
_cell.angle_beta   90.00
_cell.angle_gamma   90.00
#
_symmetry.space_group_name_H-M   'P 1'
#
loop_
_entity.id
_entity.type
_entity.pdbx_description
1 polymer ?
#
loop_
_entity_poly.entity_id
_entity_poly.type
_entity_poly.pdbx_seq_one_letter_code
_entity_poly.pdbx_strand_id
1 'polypeptide(L)' 'ERALKKRSSLSAADLDKAPPEKFSSWLKSVGELISMQGSHWMMHAGQWAVVRRKLGKPPLF' A
#
# COMPACT_ATOMS: atom_id res chain seq x y z
N GLU A 1 -4.15 -5.33 -12.37
CA GLU A 1 -4.47 -4.34 -13.43
C GLU A 1 -5.49 -3.27 -13.05
N ARG A 2 -6.68 -3.62 -12.53
CA ARG A 2 -7.74 -2.62 -12.20
C ARG A 2 -7.29 -1.48 -11.27
N ALA A 3 -6.52 -1.80 -10.23
CA ALA A 3 -6.00 -0.80 -9.28
C ALA A 3 -4.89 0.10 -9.87
N LEU A 4 -4.17 -0.37 -10.89
CA LEU A 4 -3.16 0.42 -11.59
C LEU A 4 -3.82 1.43 -12.53
N LYS A 5 -4.80 0.99 -13.33
CA LYS A 5 -5.59 1.85 -14.22
C LYS A 5 -6.29 3.00 -13.48
N LYS A 6 -6.75 2.76 -12.26
CA LYS A 6 -7.41 3.80 -11.44
C LYS A 6 -6.41 4.80 -10.84
N ARG A 7 -5.18 4.39 -10.55
CA ARG A 7 -4.13 5.33 -10.10
C ARG A 7 -3.67 6.25 -11.21
N SER A 8 -3.49 5.72 -12.42
CA SER A 8 -3.04 6.51 -13.57
C SER A 8 -4.05 7.56 -14.05
N SER A 9 -5.30 7.50 -13.60
CA SER A 9 -6.33 8.50 -13.90
C SER A 9 -6.45 9.61 -12.86
N LEU A 10 -5.65 9.59 -11.79
CA LEU A 10 -5.68 10.63 -10.74
C LEU A 10 -4.73 11.76 -11.11
N SER A 11 -5.20 13.00 -11.00
CA SER A 11 -4.36 14.19 -11.03
C SER A 11 -3.61 14.38 -9.72
N ALA A 12 -2.59 15.24 -9.70
CA ALA A 12 -1.91 15.61 -8.46
C ALA A 12 -2.89 16.22 -7.43
N ALA A 13 -3.81 17.08 -7.87
CA ALA A 13 -4.83 17.68 -7.01
C ALA A 13 -5.81 16.64 -6.41
N ASP A 14 -6.00 15.49 -7.07
CA ASP A 14 -6.82 14.41 -6.50
C ASP A 14 -6.14 13.76 -5.30
N LEU A 15 -4.81 13.80 -5.21
CA LEU A 15 -4.05 13.22 -4.10
C LEU A 15 -4.20 14.04 -2.82
N ASP A 16 -4.50 15.33 -2.92
CA ASP A 16 -4.70 16.23 -1.78
C ASP A 16 -6.13 16.15 -1.19
N LYS A 17 -7.06 15.48 -1.88
CA LYS A 17 -8.44 15.32 -1.40
C LYS A 17 -8.47 14.49 -0.12
N ALA A 18 -9.47 14.76 0.72
CA ALA A 18 -9.74 13.95 1.90
C ALA A 18 -9.94 12.46 1.52
N PRO A 19 -9.47 11.51 2.35
CA PRO A 19 -9.64 10.10 2.06
C PRO A 19 -11.11 9.70 2.27
N PRO A 20 -11.53 8.51 1.78
CA PRO A 20 -12.83 7.94 2.13
C PRO A 20 -13.02 7.88 3.66
N GLU A 21 -14.25 8.12 4.13
CA GLU A 21 -14.59 8.25 5.56
C GLU A 21 -14.06 7.11 6.44
N LYS A 22 -14.10 5.87 5.95
CA LYS A 22 -13.56 4.71 6.69
C LYS A 22 -12.06 4.78 7.01
N PHE A 23 -11.33 5.71 6.40
CA PHE A 23 -9.89 5.92 6.59
C PHE A 23 -9.56 7.31 7.17
N SER A 24 -10.55 8.18 7.36
CA SER A 24 -10.30 9.57 7.78
C SER A 24 -9.81 9.69 9.23
N SER A 25 -9.91 8.63 10.03
CA SER A 25 -9.37 8.56 11.39
C SER A 25 -7.84 8.43 11.43
N TRP A 26 -7.22 7.92 10.36
CA TRP A 26 -5.78 7.62 10.31
C TRP A 26 -5.04 8.35 9.21
N LEU A 27 -5.76 8.81 8.20
CA LEU A 27 -5.19 9.43 7.01
C LEU A 27 -5.86 10.78 6.75
N LYS A 28 -5.08 11.71 6.19
CA LYS A 28 -5.48 13.07 5.89
C LYS A 28 -5.75 13.29 4.41
N SER A 29 -5.21 12.44 3.53
CA SER A 29 -5.41 12.57 2.09
C SER A 29 -5.48 11.25 1.32
N VAL A 30 -5.97 11.29 0.09
CA VAL A 30 -5.92 10.17 -0.86
C VAL A 30 -4.48 9.77 -1.17
N GLY A 31 -3.55 10.72 -1.22
CA GLY A 31 -2.12 10.47 -1.39
C GLY A 31 -1.53 9.67 -0.23
N GLU A 32 -1.90 9.99 1.01
CA GLU A 32 -1.52 9.21 2.19
C GLU A 32 -2.10 7.79 2.14
N LEU A 33 -3.35 7.62 1.68
CA LEU A 33 -3.96 6.30 1.48
C LEU A 33 -3.21 5.44 0.46
N ILE A 34 -2.82 6.02 -0.67
CA ILE A 34 -2.05 5.31 -1.69
C ILE A 34 -0.67 4.92 -1.14
N SER A 35 -0.02 5.83 -0.41
CA SER A 35 1.28 5.59 0.22
C SER A 35 1.20 4.50 1.27
N MET A 36 0.19 4.55 2.15
CA MET A 36 -0.09 3.52 3.15
C MET A 36 -0.24 2.15 2.49
N GLN A 37 -0.94 2.06 1.35
CA GLN A 37 -1.15 0.79 0.67
C GLN A 37 0.17 0.17 0.20
N GLY A 38 1.08 0.99 -0.35
CA GLY A 38 2.42 0.54 -0.76
C GLY A 38 3.26 0.08 0.43
N SER A 39 3.36 0.90 1.46
CA SER A 39 4.11 0.59 2.69
C SER A 39 3.58 -0.66 3.40
N HIS A 40 2.26 -0.85 3.43
CA HIS A 40 1.63 -2.02 4.02
C HIS A 40 2.01 -3.33 3.30
N TRP A 41 2.07 -3.32 1.96
CA TRP A 41 2.56 -4.47 1.20
C TRP A 41 4.02 -4.78 1.48
N MET A 42 4.87 -3.76 1.61
CA MET A 42 6.27 -3.97 1.98
C MET A 42 6.43 -4.55 3.38
N MET A 43 5.63 -4.09 4.35
CA MET A 43 5.59 -4.66 5.69
C MET A 43 5.28 -6.18 5.65
N HIS A 44 4.26 -6.58 4.90
CA HIS A 44 3.93 -7.99 4.73
C HIS A 44 5.01 -8.78 3.98
N ALA A 45 5.67 -8.18 2.97
CA ALA A 45 6.79 -8.82 2.28
C ALA A 45 7.93 -9.15 3.27
N GLY A 46 8.26 -8.24 4.18
CA GLY A 46 9.23 -8.47 5.26
C GLY A 46 8.82 -9.59 6.21
N GLN A 47 7.55 -9.64 6.62
CA GLN A 47 7.01 -10.75 7.43
C GLN A 47 7.14 -12.09 6.70
N TRP A 48 6.86 -12.13 5.39
CA TRP A 48 6.96 -13.35 4.59
C TRP A 48 8.39 -13.87 4.48
N ALA A 49 9.37 -12.98 4.34
CA ALA A 49 10.79 -13.36 4.34
C ALA A 49 11.18 -14.10 5.63
N VAL A 50 10.70 -13.62 6.79
CA VAL A 50 10.94 -14.27 8.08
C VAL A 50 10.28 -15.65 8.16
N VAL A 51 9.01 -15.77 7.76
CA VAL A 51 8.27 -17.05 7.76
C VAL A 51 8.98 -18.08 6.87
N ARG A 52 9.43 -17.69 5.67
CA ARG A 52 10.17 -18.58 4.78
C ARG A 52 11.46 -19.11 5.40
N ARG A 53 12.24 -18.22 6.04
CA ARG A 53 13.48 -18.61 6.73
C ARG A 53 13.22 -19.63 7.84
N LYS A 54 12.16 -19.42 8.63
CA LYS A 54 11.75 -20.36 9.70
C LYS A 54 11.35 -21.74 9.16
N LEU A 55 10.84 -21.80 7.94
CA LEU A 55 10.43 -23.05 7.27
C LEU A 55 11.56 -23.66 6.41
N GLY A 56 12.79 -23.16 6.49
CA GLY A 56 13.91 -23.64 5.68
C GLY A 56 13.76 -23.38 4.17
N LYS A 57 12.83 -22.51 3.76
CA LYS A 57 12.61 -22.18 2.35
C LYS A 57 13.61 -21.09 1.91
N PRO A 58 14.17 -21.19 0.69
CA PRO A 58 15.11 -20.18 0.20
C PRO A 58 14.44 -18.79 0.09
N PRO A 59 15.23 -17.70 0.18
CA PRO A 59 14.76 -16.36 -0.16
C PRO A 59 14.09 -16.34 -1.54
N LEU A 60 13.07 -15.51 -1.68
CA LEU A 60 12.58 -15.13 -2.99
C LEU A 60 13.39 -13.90 -3.40
N PHE A 61 13.85 -13.85 -4.66
CA PHE A 61 14.68 -12.81 -5.28
C PHE A 61 16.05 -12.56 -4.64
#